data_AF-A0A7K2PVK4-F1
#
_entry.id   AF-A0A7K2PVK4-F1
#
_cell.length_a   1.000
_cell.length_b   1.000
_cell.length_c   1.000
_cell.angle_alpha   90.00
_cell.angle_beta   90.00
_cell.angle_gamma   90.00
#
_symmetry.space_group_name_H-M   'P 1'
#
loop_
_entity.id
_entity.type
_entity.pdbx_description
1 polymer ?
#
loop_
_entity_poly.entity_id
_entity_poly.type
_entity_poly.pdbx_seq_one_letter_code
_entity_poly.pdbx_strand_id
1 'polypeptide(L)'
;MSAPGRPTQPAVSAAPEPPTQWHRVLTLLADVSLFIGTREVWTQAATHRPAVAAVISVCYASILVCGVLALVVRGRRSLARVDLCVLVTGLMLALCAFVLFHRGSDESVLTAQAARDLVAGHGIYGRPWPWLFGGDGIALTPTVTGGYDYTYGYPPLAPLLTAPLLWLGHGGLPAIAMSTGALLVGTVVLWWLLPAPWRSAATMTCLGFSMIPMYGRLGYPAILALALLVPVVVRWPRIGRGGRLGAAGVAQAACLGAACAAQQLPWFLAPFLFAGIYAVRRGELGGRAAGLVVLRLAGVATTVWLLINTYFVVSQPVAWLKGIALPLIQGAVLHGQGLVGVSLYLTDGSDRLDWYGYASLLLLAGLLALFVLFVRRLGPAATVLPWLAFWLATRSQDGYYLMMTPLWLATAVTAPASELAGAWQPFARRLTGPHRRPARIAAAVVLLSPALVSATLAATGSPPLRLEVTSVRHDVRTLSRLTLRVTNTDDDALTPHFTLTRGQGMYPYFSVLRGPATLAAHTTATYELRPPGGTYALPKPGQKVRLRVFTSAPQTLSSTYVTLPTA
;
A
#
# COMPACT_ATOMS: atom_id res chain seq x y z
N MET A 1 42.37 -53.47 -48.14
CA MET A 1 43.22 -52.79 -47.13
C MET A 1 42.59 -51.45 -46.83
N SER A 2 41.83 -51.40 -45.72
CA SER A 2 41.05 -50.24 -45.28
C SER A 2 41.83 -49.51 -44.19
N ALA A 3 42.06 -48.21 -44.37
CA ALA A 3 42.64 -47.36 -43.34
C ALA A 3 41.58 -47.01 -42.28
N PRO A 4 41.81 -47.22 -40.97
CA PRO A 4 40.85 -46.84 -39.95
C PRO A 4 40.82 -45.32 -39.77
N GLY A 5 39.62 -44.74 -39.90
CA GLY A 5 39.36 -43.34 -39.58
C GLY A 5 39.63 -43.05 -38.10
N ARG A 6 40.30 -41.92 -37.85
CA ARG A 6 40.49 -41.33 -36.52
C ARG A 6 39.12 -41.14 -35.84
N PRO A 7 38.94 -41.59 -34.59
CA PRO A 7 37.74 -41.26 -33.83
C PRO A 7 37.72 -39.75 -33.58
N THR A 8 36.65 -39.09 -34.03
CA THR A 8 36.29 -37.73 -33.61
C THR A 8 36.13 -37.72 -32.09
N GLN A 9 36.95 -36.92 -31.40
CA GLN A 9 36.81 -36.68 -29.97
C GLN A 9 35.37 -36.26 -29.65
N PRO A 10 34.74 -36.83 -28.60
CA PRO A 10 33.46 -36.33 -28.11
C PRO A 10 33.64 -34.86 -27.70
N ALA A 11 32.68 -34.02 -28.12
CA ALA A 11 32.64 -32.60 -27.79
C ALA A 11 32.92 -32.41 -26.29
N VAL A 12 34.03 -31.74 -25.98
CA VAL A 12 34.38 -31.35 -24.61
C VAL A 12 33.18 -30.62 -24.03
N SER A 13 32.55 -31.24 -23.05
CA SER A 13 31.45 -30.66 -22.28
C SER A 13 31.92 -29.31 -21.75
N ALA A 14 31.44 -28.22 -22.35
CA ALA A 14 31.85 -26.87 -21.99
C ALA A 14 31.67 -26.71 -20.47
N ALA A 15 32.75 -26.30 -19.79
CA ALA A 15 32.72 -26.11 -18.35
C ALA A 15 31.54 -25.20 -17.97
N PRO A 16 30.73 -25.57 -16.96
CA PRO A 16 29.53 -24.82 -16.62
C PRO A 16 29.91 -23.39 -16.26
N GLU A 17 29.29 -22.41 -16.93
CA GLU A 17 29.53 -20.99 -16.63
C GLU A 17 29.30 -20.71 -15.14
N PRO A 18 30.28 -20.09 -14.46
CA PRO A 18 30.14 -19.75 -13.07
C PRO A 18 29.04 -18.69 -12.88
N PRO A 19 28.25 -18.77 -11.79
CA PRO A 19 27.29 -17.71 -11.49
C PRO A 19 28.04 -16.42 -11.15
N THR A 20 27.46 -15.30 -11.58
CA THR A 20 27.96 -13.97 -11.24
C THR A 20 27.85 -13.72 -9.73
N GLN A 21 28.82 -13.00 -9.14
CA GLN A 21 28.86 -12.79 -7.68
C GLN A 21 27.60 -12.13 -7.13
N TRP A 22 27.01 -11.17 -7.84
CA TRP A 22 25.78 -10.50 -7.41
C TRP A 22 24.57 -11.45 -7.38
N HIS A 23 24.52 -12.49 -8.23
CA HIS A 23 23.46 -13.50 -8.20
C HIS A 23 23.54 -14.25 -6.86
N ARG A 24 24.74 -14.69 -6.45
CA ARG A 24 24.95 -15.33 -5.15
C ARG A 24 24.52 -14.43 -3.99
N VAL A 25 24.90 -13.16 -4.04
CA VAL A 25 24.53 -12.18 -3.02
C VAL A 25 23.01 -12.03 -2.93
N LEU A 26 22.29 -11.94 -4.05
CA LEU A 26 20.83 -11.85 -4.03
C LEU A 26 20.17 -13.13 -3.47
N THR A 27 20.66 -14.30 -3.85
CA THR A 27 20.17 -15.58 -3.29
C THR A 27 20.40 -15.63 -1.79
N LEU A 28 21.59 -15.25 -1.32
CA LEU A 28 21.92 -15.20 0.10
C LEU A 28 21.06 -14.16 0.86
N LEU A 29 20.85 -12.98 0.30
CA LEU A 29 20.01 -11.94 0.92
C LEU A 29 18.54 -12.39 1.01
N ALA A 30 18.03 -13.08 0.00
CA ALA A 30 16.71 -13.68 0.05
C ALA A 30 16.61 -14.71 1.17
N ASP A 31 17.62 -15.57 1.31
CA ASP A 31 17.69 -16.58 2.36
C ASP A 31 17.79 -15.97 3.77
N VAL A 32 18.65 -14.95 3.95
CA VAL A 32 18.76 -14.16 5.20
C VAL A 32 17.44 -13.49 5.55
N SER A 33 16.74 -12.91 4.56
CA SER A 33 15.44 -12.27 4.82
C SER A 33 14.40 -13.25 5.36
N LEU A 34 14.33 -14.46 4.80
CA LEU A 34 13.47 -15.53 5.31
C LEU A 34 13.89 -15.96 6.72
N PHE A 35 15.19 -16.09 6.99
CA PHE A 35 15.72 -16.46 8.30
C PHE A 35 15.28 -15.49 9.39
N ILE A 36 15.37 -14.18 9.13
CA ILE A 36 14.93 -13.11 10.04
C ILE A 36 13.42 -13.20 10.28
N GLY A 37 12.63 -13.35 9.22
CA GLY A 37 11.17 -13.38 9.30
C GLY A 37 10.58 -14.64 9.97
N THR A 38 11.32 -15.74 10.04
CA THR A 38 10.80 -17.04 10.53
C THR A 38 10.69 -17.13 12.05
N ARG A 39 11.54 -16.38 12.79
CA ARG A 39 11.70 -16.55 14.25
C ARG A 39 10.39 -16.39 15.02
N GLU A 40 9.65 -15.32 14.76
CA GLU A 40 8.41 -15.01 15.47
C GLU A 40 7.34 -16.08 15.22
N VAL A 41 7.22 -16.53 13.96
CA VAL A 41 6.25 -17.53 13.54
C VAL A 41 6.54 -18.87 14.22
N TRP A 42 7.81 -19.27 14.28
CA TRP A 42 8.22 -20.51 14.95
C TRP A 42 7.93 -20.49 16.45
N THR A 43 8.28 -19.40 17.15
CA THR A 43 8.04 -19.29 18.60
C THR A 43 6.56 -19.44 18.95
N GLN A 44 5.67 -18.83 18.17
CA GLN A 44 4.23 -18.94 18.37
C GLN A 44 3.71 -20.35 18.01
N ALA A 45 4.23 -20.96 16.95
CA ALA A 45 3.87 -22.31 16.52
C ALA A 45 4.25 -23.37 17.55
N ALA A 46 5.46 -23.27 18.14
CA ALA A 46 5.98 -24.26 19.07
C ALA A 46 5.09 -24.44 20.31
N THR A 47 4.47 -23.35 20.78
CA THR A 47 3.60 -23.38 21.97
C THR A 47 2.18 -23.87 21.66
N HIS A 48 1.65 -23.62 20.46
CA HIS A 48 0.21 -23.81 20.18
C HIS A 48 -0.10 -24.85 19.08
N ARG A 49 0.86 -25.16 18.18
CA ARG A 49 0.68 -25.99 16.98
C ARG A 49 1.99 -26.74 16.62
N PRO A 50 2.34 -27.83 17.34
CA PRO A 50 3.65 -28.49 17.19
C PRO A 50 3.90 -29.05 15.79
N ALA A 51 2.87 -29.52 15.07
CA ALA A 51 3.01 -29.97 13.68
C ALA A 51 3.45 -28.83 12.74
N VAL A 52 2.91 -27.62 12.92
CA VAL A 52 3.32 -26.44 12.14
C VAL A 52 4.75 -26.03 12.52
N ALA A 53 5.09 -26.11 13.82
CA ALA A 53 6.46 -25.86 14.28
C ALA A 53 7.47 -26.83 13.64
N ALA A 54 7.13 -28.11 13.50
CA ALA A 54 7.98 -29.11 12.84
C ALA A 54 8.25 -28.75 11.37
N VAL A 55 7.21 -28.35 10.63
CA VAL A 55 7.37 -27.87 9.24
C VAL A 55 8.27 -26.63 9.17
N ILE A 56 8.08 -25.68 10.08
CA ILE A 56 8.92 -24.48 10.15
C ILE A 56 10.37 -24.85 10.48
N SER A 57 10.61 -25.85 11.35
CA SER A 57 11.96 -26.36 11.64
C SER A 57 12.63 -26.97 10.40
N VAL A 58 11.88 -27.68 9.55
CA VAL A 58 12.38 -28.17 8.24
C VAL A 58 12.72 -26.98 7.31
N CYS A 59 11.88 -25.94 7.30
CA CYS A 59 12.16 -24.71 6.56
C CYS A 59 13.43 -24.02 7.06
N TYR A 60 13.68 -24.01 8.38
CA TYR A 60 14.92 -23.53 8.99
C TYR A 60 16.15 -24.28 8.48
N ALA A 61 16.09 -25.62 8.47
CA ALA A 61 17.17 -26.44 7.92
C ALA A 61 17.39 -26.16 6.42
N SER A 62 16.31 -26.00 5.66
CA SER A 62 16.37 -25.63 4.24
C SER A 62 17.06 -24.28 4.02
N ILE A 63 16.75 -23.27 4.84
CA ILE A 63 17.41 -21.95 4.80
C ILE A 63 18.91 -22.12 5.00
N LEU A 64 19.34 -22.76 6.10
CA LEU A 64 20.78 -22.94 6.38
C LEU A 64 21.53 -23.66 5.24
N VAL A 65 20.92 -24.71 4.67
CA VAL A 65 21.49 -25.42 3.53
C VAL A 65 21.54 -24.54 2.29
N CYS A 66 20.48 -23.78 1.98
CA CYS A 66 20.44 -22.86 0.85
C CYS A 66 21.47 -21.74 0.98
N GLY A 67 21.67 -21.19 2.18
CA GLY A 67 22.71 -20.19 2.46
C GLY A 67 24.12 -20.69 2.16
N VAL A 68 24.45 -21.93 2.58
CA VAL A 68 25.73 -22.57 2.22
C VAL A 68 25.82 -22.78 0.70
N LEU A 69 24.78 -23.37 0.09
CA LEU A 69 24.76 -23.68 -1.34
C LEU A 69 24.86 -22.43 -2.23
N ALA A 70 24.27 -21.30 -1.82
CA ALA A 70 24.38 -20.03 -2.53
C ALA A 70 25.84 -19.58 -2.70
N LEU A 71 26.69 -19.90 -1.71
CA LEU A 71 28.10 -19.53 -1.70
C LEU A 71 29.00 -20.55 -2.40
N VAL A 72 28.72 -21.86 -2.30
CA VAL A 72 29.66 -22.91 -2.75
C VAL A 72 29.35 -23.47 -4.15
N VAL A 73 28.11 -23.36 -4.62
CA VAL A 73 27.70 -23.98 -5.90
C VAL A 73 28.45 -23.36 -7.08
N ARG A 74 29.05 -24.18 -7.96
CA ARG A 74 29.92 -23.70 -9.05
C ARG A 74 29.19 -23.34 -10.34
N GLY A 75 28.00 -23.86 -10.58
CA GLY A 75 27.28 -23.68 -11.85
C GLY A 75 26.06 -22.78 -11.74
N ARG A 76 25.84 -21.92 -12.74
CA ARG A 76 24.67 -21.02 -12.81
C ARG A 76 23.33 -21.75 -12.72
N ARG A 77 23.20 -22.91 -13.37
CA ARG A 77 21.97 -23.73 -13.31
C ARG A 77 21.70 -24.26 -11.90
N SER A 78 22.75 -24.65 -11.20
CA SER A 78 22.64 -25.14 -9.83
C SER A 78 22.26 -24.02 -8.87
N LEU A 79 22.79 -22.81 -9.04
CA LEU A 79 22.37 -21.65 -8.25
C LEU A 79 20.90 -21.28 -8.52
N ALA A 80 20.45 -21.38 -9.77
CA ALA A 80 19.03 -21.19 -10.10
C ALA A 80 18.10 -22.25 -9.46
N ARG A 81 18.60 -23.46 -9.18
CA ARG A 81 17.86 -24.46 -8.39
C ARG A 81 17.80 -24.08 -6.91
N VAL A 82 18.88 -23.50 -6.37
CA VAL A 82 18.87 -22.93 -5.01
C VAL A 82 17.84 -21.82 -4.91
N ASP A 83 17.74 -20.92 -5.91
CA ASP A 83 16.70 -19.89 -5.94
C ASP A 83 15.27 -20.46 -5.89
N LEU A 84 15.05 -21.62 -6.53
CA LEU A 84 13.78 -22.32 -6.48
C LEU A 84 13.52 -22.91 -5.09
N CYS A 85 14.53 -23.52 -4.46
CA CYS A 85 14.40 -24.00 -3.08
C CYS A 85 14.06 -22.84 -2.13
N VAL A 86 14.75 -21.70 -2.23
CA VAL A 86 14.47 -20.49 -1.44
C VAL A 86 13.03 -20.00 -1.67
N LEU A 87 12.53 -20.00 -2.91
CA LEU A 87 11.13 -19.68 -3.21
C LEU A 87 10.17 -20.65 -2.51
N VAL A 88 10.35 -21.96 -2.68
CA VAL A 88 9.47 -22.98 -2.08
C VAL A 88 9.44 -22.86 -0.57
N THR A 89 10.60 -22.64 0.06
CA THR A 89 10.71 -22.42 1.51
C THR A 89 9.95 -21.15 1.94
N GLY A 90 10.09 -20.05 1.21
CA GLY A 90 9.32 -18.82 1.48
C GLY A 90 7.80 -19.01 1.35
N LEU A 91 7.34 -19.74 0.33
CA LEU A 91 5.92 -20.05 0.14
C LEU A 91 5.39 -20.89 1.30
N MET A 92 6.15 -21.90 1.73
CA MET A 92 5.75 -22.77 2.85
C MET A 92 5.66 -21.98 4.16
N LEU A 93 6.64 -21.11 4.43
CA LEU A 93 6.63 -20.25 5.61
C LEU A 93 5.42 -19.31 5.62
N ALA A 94 5.06 -18.73 4.48
CA ALA A 94 3.88 -17.87 4.36
C ALA A 94 2.58 -18.65 4.62
N LEU A 95 2.48 -19.89 4.13
CA LEU A 95 1.35 -20.79 4.41
C LEU A 95 1.27 -21.19 5.89
N CYS A 96 2.40 -21.55 6.51
CA CYS A 96 2.46 -21.84 7.95
C CYS A 96 2.00 -20.62 8.77
N ALA A 97 2.45 -19.42 8.41
CA ALA A 97 2.06 -18.21 9.10
C ALA A 97 0.58 -17.86 8.87
N PHE A 98 0.01 -18.15 7.69
CA PHE A 98 -1.44 -18.06 7.45
C PHE A 98 -2.24 -18.97 8.38
N VAL A 99 -1.81 -20.23 8.55
CA VAL A 99 -2.47 -21.18 9.46
C VAL A 99 -2.44 -20.67 10.92
N LEU A 100 -1.36 -20.03 11.34
CA LEU A 100 -1.19 -19.53 12.71
C LEU A 100 -1.88 -18.19 12.98
N PHE A 101 -1.87 -17.26 12.01
CA PHE A 101 -2.24 -15.86 12.21
C PHE A 101 -3.30 -15.38 11.20
N HIS A 102 -4.52 -15.92 11.30
CA HIS A 102 -5.64 -15.61 10.39
C HIS A 102 -6.78 -14.83 11.06
N ARG A 103 -6.49 -14.01 12.09
CA ARG A 103 -7.53 -13.16 12.73
C ARG A 103 -8.07 -12.06 11.79
N GLY A 104 -7.29 -11.68 10.77
CA GLY A 104 -7.68 -10.68 9.78
C GLY A 104 -7.65 -9.25 10.31
N SER A 105 -8.05 -8.30 9.46
CA SER A 105 -8.38 -6.93 9.86
C SER A 105 -9.80 -6.55 9.43
N ASP A 106 -10.19 -5.31 9.71
CA ASP A 106 -11.37 -4.64 9.15
C ASP A 106 -11.55 -4.90 7.66
N GLU A 107 -10.47 -4.77 6.89
CA GLU A 107 -10.42 -5.04 5.45
C GLU A 107 -10.90 -6.44 5.08
N SER A 108 -10.40 -7.47 5.78
CA SER A 108 -10.80 -8.85 5.53
C SER A 108 -12.27 -9.11 5.87
N VAL A 109 -12.75 -8.51 6.96
CA VAL A 109 -14.09 -8.74 7.47
C VAL A 109 -15.12 -8.01 6.60
N LEU A 110 -14.84 -6.78 6.20
CA LEU A 110 -15.64 -6.02 5.23
C LEU A 110 -15.65 -6.69 3.86
N THR A 111 -14.51 -7.15 3.35
CA THR A 111 -14.43 -7.84 2.05
C THR A 111 -15.22 -9.15 2.07
N ALA A 112 -15.09 -9.95 3.14
CA ALA A 112 -15.86 -11.19 3.29
C ALA A 112 -17.36 -10.92 3.47
N GLN A 113 -17.75 -9.87 4.19
CA GLN A 113 -19.17 -9.48 4.30
C GLN A 113 -19.73 -9.03 2.95
N ALA A 114 -19.01 -8.18 2.21
CA ALA A 114 -19.40 -7.77 0.86
C ALA A 114 -19.58 -8.98 -0.07
N ALA A 115 -18.71 -9.99 0.02
CA ALA A 115 -18.86 -11.23 -0.74
C ALA A 115 -20.11 -12.03 -0.34
N ARG A 116 -20.45 -12.10 0.96
CA ARG A 116 -21.69 -12.76 1.43
C ARG A 116 -22.93 -12.05 0.94
N ASP A 117 -22.96 -10.72 1.06
CA ASP A 117 -24.08 -9.91 0.57
C ASP A 117 -24.23 -10.06 -0.94
N LEU A 118 -23.12 -10.06 -1.70
CA LEU A 118 -23.14 -10.31 -3.14
C LEU A 118 -23.78 -11.67 -3.50
N VAL A 119 -23.37 -12.75 -2.83
CA VAL A 119 -23.94 -14.10 -3.05
C VAL A 119 -25.42 -14.16 -2.65
N ALA A 120 -25.82 -13.39 -1.64
CA ALA A 120 -27.21 -13.26 -1.22
C ALA A 120 -28.07 -12.37 -2.14
N GLY A 121 -27.51 -11.82 -3.22
CA GLY A 121 -28.21 -10.91 -4.14
C GLY A 121 -28.40 -9.50 -3.60
N HIS A 122 -27.68 -9.14 -2.54
CA HIS A 122 -27.71 -7.83 -1.92
C HIS A 122 -26.66 -6.90 -2.51
N GLY A 123 -26.93 -5.59 -2.44
CA GLY A 123 -25.91 -4.59 -2.76
C GLY A 123 -24.81 -4.51 -1.71
N ILE A 124 -23.60 -4.15 -2.15
CA ILE A 124 -22.39 -4.10 -1.30
C ILE A 124 -21.93 -2.68 -0.99
N TYR A 125 -22.36 -1.69 -1.77
CA TYR A 125 -21.95 -0.30 -1.60
C TYR A 125 -23.00 0.52 -0.87
N GLY A 126 -22.54 1.47 -0.04
CA GLY A 126 -23.42 2.33 0.75
C GLY A 126 -24.17 1.62 1.89
N ARG A 127 -23.87 0.35 2.15
CA ARG A 127 -24.45 -0.42 3.26
C ARG A 127 -23.45 -0.49 4.41
N PRO A 128 -23.81 0.01 5.61
CA PRO A 128 -22.97 -0.12 6.79
C PRO A 128 -23.19 -1.48 7.47
N TRP A 129 -22.11 -2.08 7.96
CA TRP A 129 -22.17 -3.32 8.76
C TRP A 129 -21.54 -3.13 10.15
N PRO A 130 -22.13 -2.30 11.04
CA PRO A 130 -21.54 -1.94 12.33
C PRO A 130 -21.34 -3.12 13.29
N TRP A 131 -22.16 -4.17 13.19
CA TRP A 131 -22.05 -5.35 14.04
C TRP A 131 -20.74 -6.13 13.84
N LEU A 132 -20.06 -5.95 12.71
CA LEU A 132 -18.76 -6.57 12.45
C LEU A 132 -17.67 -6.06 13.40
N PHE A 133 -17.87 -4.87 13.98
CA PHE A 133 -16.88 -4.18 14.80
C PHE A 133 -17.20 -4.22 16.30
N GLY A 134 -18.20 -5.01 16.71
CA GLY A 134 -18.59 -5.14 18.12
C GLY A 134 -17.69 -6.07 18.95
N GLY A 135 -16.81 -6.85 18.32
CA GLY A 135 -15.91 -7.80 18.98
C GLY A 135 -14.47 -7.28 19.13
N ASP A 136 -13.69 -7.94 19.99
CA ASP A 136 -12.29 -7.59 20.22
C ASP A 136 -11.42 -7.85 18.98
N GLY A 137 -10.64 -6.83 18.57
CA GLY A 137 -9.51 -7.01 17.65
C GLY A 137 -9.71 -6.54 16.20
N ILE A 138 -10.87 -5.98 15.84
CA ILE A 138 -11.09 -5.37 14.52
C ILE A 138 -10.98 -3.84 14.66
N ALA A 139 -10.09 -3.23 13.87
CA ALA A 139 -9.92 -1.78 13.88
C ALA A 139 -11.15 -1.08 13.29
N LEU A 140 -11.50 0.08 13.82
CA LEU A 140 -12.51 0.97 13.24
C LEU A 140 -11.80 2.13 12.56
N THR A 141 -12.31 2.60 11.42
CA THR A 141 -11.83 3.83 10.78
C THR A 141 -12.71 5.01 11.23
N PRO A 142 -12.22 5.90 12.10
CA PRO A 142 -12.95 7.08 12.55
C PRO A 142 -12.92 8.21 11.52
N THR A 143 -13.98 9.01 11.51
CA THR A 143 -14.15 10.15 10.62
C THR A 143 -14.04 11.47 11.38
N VAL A 144 -13.62 12.54 10.70
CA VAL A 144 -13.51 13.89 11.28
C VAL A 144 -14.85 14.47 11.73
N THR A 145 -15.97 13.84 11.33
CA THR A 145 -17.34 14.16 11.75
C THR A 145 -17.76 13.44 13.05
N GLY A 146 -16.83 12.79 13.75
CA GLY A 146 -17.11 12.07 15.00
C GLY A 146 -17.75 10.70 14.83
N GLY A 147 -17.83 10.19 13.60
CA GLY A 147 -18.39 8.90 13.26
C GLY A 147 -17.32 7.85 12.94
N TYR A 148 -17.75 6.74 12.35
CA TYR A 148 -16.88 5.69 11.84
C TYR A 148 -17.37 5.21 10.47
N ASP A 149 -16.43 4.75 9.65
CA ASP A 149 -16.74 4.02 8.42
C ASP A 149 -17.00 2.55 8.72
N TYR A 150 -18.13 2.06 8.23
CA TYR A 150 -18.63 0.70 8.37
C TYR A 150 -18.91 0.05 7.01
N THR A 151 -18.51 0.69 5.92
CA THR A 151 -18.91 0.34 4.56
C THR A 151 -17.75 -0.23 3.76
N TYR A 152 -18.05 -0.92 2.66
CA TYR A 152 -17.02 -1.38 1.73
C TYR A 152 -16.60 -0.25 0.78
N GLY A 153 -15.32 0.12 0.82
CA GLY A 153 -14.76 1.29 0.12
C GLY A 153 -13.89 1.00 -1.11
N TYR A 154 -13.97 -0.19 -1.72
CA TYR A 154 -13.06 -0.60 -2.79
C TYR A 154 -13.77 -1.07 -4.07
N PRO A 155 -13.10 -1.06 -5.23
CA PRO A 155 -13.57 -1.75 -6.43
C PRO A 155 -13.84 -3.25 -6.21
N PRO A 156 -14.75 -3.88 -6.98
CA PRO A 156 -15.44 -5.09 -6.56
C PRO A 156 -14.70 -6.41 -6.83
N LEU A 157 -13.50 -6.40 -7.42
CA LEU A 157 -12.82 -7.66 -7.79
C LEU A 157 -12.49 -8.51 -6.56
N ALA A 158 -12.10 -7.90 -5.44
CA ALA A 158 -11.77 -8.63 -4.21
C ALA A 158 -12.97 -9.43 -3.66
N PRO A 159 -14.17 -8.86 -3.45
CA PRO A 159 -15.34 -9.62 -3.00
C PRO A 159 -15.81 -10.63 -4.05
N LEU A 160 -15.71 -10.32 -5.34
CA LEU A 160 -16.02 -11.27 -6.42
C LEU A 160 -15.14 -12.54 -6.34
N LEU A 161 -13.84 -12.38 -6.10
CA LEU A 161 -12.91 -13.52 -5.93
C LEU A 161 -12.99 -14.16 -4.55
N THR A 162 -13.54 -13.46 -3.56
CA THR A 162 -13.77 -13.99 -2.21
C THR A 162 -15.04 -14.83 -2.14
N ALA A 163 -16.07 -14.51 -2.93
CA ALA A 163 -17.34 -15.24 -3.00
C ALA A 163 -17.20 -16.77 -3.16
N PRO A 164 -16.39 -17.31 -4.09
CA PRO A 164 -16.19 -18.76 -4.21
C PRO A 164 -15.40 -19.38 -3.04
N LEU A 165 -14.83 -18.58 -2.14
CA LEU A 165 -14.06 -19.02 -0.98
C LEU A 165 -14.84 -18.94 0.33
N LEU A 166 -16.11 -18.53 0.30
CA LEU A 166 -16.94 -18.39 1.50
C LEU A 166 -17.11 -19.70 2.29
N TRP A 167 -16.90 -20.85 1.64
CA TRP A 167 -16.91 -22.17 2.30
C TRP A 167 -15.73 -22.39 3.27
N LEU A 168 -14.66 -21.60 3.17
CA LEU A 168 -13.46 -21.74 4.03
C LEU A 168 -13.73 -21.37 5.50
N GLY A 169 -14.83 -20.69 5.81
CA GLY A 169 -15.25 -20.43 7.18
C GLY A 169 -15.86 -19.05 7.41
N HIS A 170 -15.87 -18.65 8.69
CA HIS A 170 -16.52 -17.44 9.15
C HIS A 170 -15.57 -16.24 9.25
N GLY A 171 -16.13 -15.06 9.51
CA GLY A 171 -15.35 -13.82 9.67
C GLY A 171 -14.62 -13.41 8.39
N GLY A 172 -13.38 -12.93 8.53
CA GLY A 172 -12.55 -12.48 7.41
C GLY A 172 -11.78 -13.58 6.68
N LEU A 173 -11.81 -14.83 7.15
CA LEU A 173 -10.96 -15.92 6.64
C LEU A 173 -11.01 -16.12 5.12
N PRO A 174 -12.18 -16.10 4.44
CA PRO A 174 -12.24 -16.19 2.98
C PRO A 174 -11.44 -15.10 2.25
N ALA A 175 -11.53 -13.85 2.72
CA ALA A 175 -10.81 -12.72 2.14
C ALA A 175 -9.30 -12.79 2.43
N ILE A 176 -8.92 -13.28 3.61
CA ILE A 176 -7.52 -13.54 3.95
C ILE A 176 -6.93 -14.60 3.03
N ALA A 177 -7.66 -15.70 2.79
CA ALA A 177 -7.23 -16.76 1.89
C ALA A 177 -7.07 -16.25 0.46
N MET A 178 -8.02 -15.43 -0.02
CA MET A 178 -7.94 -14.77 -1.33
C MET A 178 -6.68 -13.89 -1.43
N SER A 179 -6.47 -12.97 -0.48
CA SER A 179 -5.35 -12.02 -0.51
C SER A 179 -4.00 -12.72 -0.36
N THR A 180 -3.90 -13.69 0.57
CA THR A 180 -2.69 -14.52 0.73
C THR A 180 -2.41 -15.33 -0.53
N GLY A 181 -3.43 -15.97 -1.13
CA GLY A 181 -3.30 -16.70 -2.38
C GLY A 181 -2.81 -15.80 -3.52
N ALA A 182 -3.36 -14.59 -3.64
CA ALA A 182 -2.92 -13.60 -4.62
C ALA A 182 -1.45 -13.21 -4.42
N LEU A 183 -0.98 -13.04 -3.18
CA LEU A 183 0.44 -12.81 -2.89
C LEU A 183 1.33 -13.96 -3.35
N LEU A 184 0.96 -15.20 -3.03
CA LEU A 184 1.76 -16.38 -3.39
C LEU A 184 1.84 -16.51 -4.92
N VAL A 185 0.72 -16.39 -5.62
CA VAL A 185 0.66 -16.41 -7.09
C VAL A 185 1.46 -15.25 -7.69
N GLY A 186 1.26 -14.02 -7.19
CA GLY A 186 1.99 -12.83 -7.64
C GLY A 186 3.50 -12.96 -7.45
N THR A 187 3.94 -13.59 -6.37
CA THR A 187 5.36 -13.88 -6.11
C THR A 187 5.93 -14.86 -7.12
N VAL A 188 5.22 -15.97 -7.39
CA VAL A 188 5.63 -16.97 -8.39
C VAL A 188 5.68 -16.34 -9.79
N VAL A 189 4.69 -15.53 -10.14
CA VAL A 189 4.66 -14.80 -11.42
C VAL A 189 5.84 -13.83 -11.52
N LEU A 190 6.14 -13.04 -10.49
CA LEU A 190 7.30 -12.15 -10.49
C LEU A 190 8.60 -12.95 -10.64
N TRP A 191 8.78 -14.02 -9.85
CA TRP A 191 9.95 -14.90 -9.91
C TRP A 191 10.13 -15.49 -11.32
N TRP A 192 9.05 -15.90 -11.97
CA TRP A 192 9.09 -16.47 -13.32
C TRP A 192 9.47 -15.44 -14.39
N LEU A 193 8.89 -14.23 -14.29
CA LEU A 193 9.09 -13.14 -15.25
C LEU A 193 10.46 -12.45 -15.13
N LEU A 194 11.08 -12.49 -13.95
CA LEU A 194 12.42 -11.95 -13.75
C LEU A 194 13.51 -12.81 -14.44
N PRO A 195 14.58 -12.18 -14.96
CA PRO A 195 15.74 -12.92 -15.45
C PRO A 195 16.33 -13.81 -14.37
N ALA A 196 16.82 -15.00 -14.74
CA ALA A 196 17.27 -16.03 -13.80
C ALA A 196 18.11 -15.53 -12.61
N PRO A 197 19.12 -14.66 -12.78
CA PRO A 197 19.95 -14.26 -11.66
C PRO A 197 19.31 -13.22 -10.71
N TRP A 198 18.12 -12.69 -11.03
CA TRP A 198 17.33 -11.78 -10.17
C TRP A 198 16.16 -12.47 -9.47
N ARG A 199 15.90 -13.75 -9.74
CA ARG A 199 14.67 -14.42 -9.31
C ARG A 199 14.52 -14.48 -7.79
N SER A 200 15.60 -14.72 -7.07
CA SER A 200 15.62 -14.72 -5.60
C SER A 200 15.19 -13.38 -4.99
N ALA A 201 15.39 -12.26 -5.70
CA ALA A 201 14.93 -10.96 -5.23
C ALA A 201 13.38 -10.86 -5.16
N ALA A 202 12.65 -11.62 -5.99
CA ALA A 202 11.20 -11.73 -5.88
C ALA A 202 10.79 -12.37 -4.55
N THR A 203 11.44 -13.48 -4.19
CA THR A 203 11.21 -14.14 -2.89
C THR A 203 11.54 -13.21 -1.73
N MET A 204 12.68 -12.53 -1.79
CA MET A 204 13.12 -11.58 -0.77
C MET A 204 12.10 -10.46 -0.52
N THR A 205 11.65 -9.81 -1.60
CA THR A 205 10.76 -8.63 -1.51
C THR A 205 9.31 -8.99 -1.19
N CYS A 206 8.82 -10.13 -1.69
CA CYS A 206 7.42 -10.53 -1.46
C CYS A 206 7.22 -11.36 -0.20
N LEU A 207 8.20 -12.18 0.21
CA LEU A 207 8.03 -13.17 1.30
C LEU A 207 9.06 -13.01 2.43
N GLY A 208 10.26 -12.51 2.13
CA GLY A 208 11.37 -12.37 3.06
C GLY A 208 11.12 -11.41 4.23
N PHE A 209 10.81 -10.15 3.93
CA PHE A 209 10.74 -9.09 4.95
C PHE A 209 9.47 -9.07 5.83
N SER A 210 8.72 -10.17 5.90
CA SER A 210 7.48 -10.43 6.67
C SER A 210 6.30 -9.46 6.51
N MET A 211 6.52 -8.24 6.03
CA MET A 211 5.52 -7.18 5.93
C MET A 211 4.47 -7.44 4.84
N ILE A 212 4.88 -7.81 3.62
CA ILE A 212 3.93 -8.13 2.55
C ILE A 212 3.10 -9.38 2.91
N PRO A 213 3.70 -10.47 3.44
CA PRO A 213 2.92 -11.59 3.96
C PRO A 213 1.96 -11.20 5.09
N MET A 214 2.34 -10.24 5.96
CA MET A 214 1.43 -9.70 6.96
C MET A 214 0.21 -9.05 6.31
N TYR A 215 0.37 -8.16 5.32
CA TYR A 215 -0.76 -7.55 4.61
C TYR A 215 -1.64 -8.58 3.88
N GLY A 216 -1.06 -9.65 3.33
CA GLY A 216 -1.82 -10.78 2.80
C GLY A 216 -2.70 -11.45 3.86
N ARG A 217 -2.14 -11.65 5.07
CA ARG A 217 -2.88 -12.20 6.23
C ARG A 217 -3.91 -11.24 6.84
N LEU A 218 -3.81 -9.94 6.58
CA LEU A 218 -4.82 -8.96 6.93
C LEU A 218 -5.99 -8.92 5.94
N GLY A 219 -5.90 -9.64 4.81
CA GLY A 219 -6.95 -9.66 3.78
C GLY A 219 -7.03 -8.38 2.96
N TYR A 220 -5.92 -7.63 2.86
CA TYR A 220 -5.90 -6.31 2.25
C TYR A 220 -6.11 -6.41 0.72
N PRO A 221 -7.11 -5.72 0.12
CA PRO A 221 -7.36 -5.78 -1.34
C PRO A 221 -6.20 -5.29 -2.20
N ALA A 222 -5.33 -4.42 -1.67
CA ALA A 222 -4.16 -3.93 -2.40
C ALA A 222 -3.14 -5.03 -2.73
N ILE A 223 -3.14 -6.16 -2.02
CA ILE A 223 -2.28 -7.31 -2.34
C ILE A 223 -2.73 -8.00 -3.63
N LEU A 224 -4.04 -8.09 -3.86
CA LEU A 224 -4.58 -8.55 -5.14
C LEU A 224 -4.18 -7.58 -6.27
N ALA A 225 -4.32 -6.28 -6.04
CA ALA A 225 -3.89 -5.27 -7.00
C ALA A 225 -2.38 -5.35 -7.31
N LEU A 226 -1.53 -5.52 -6.28
CA LEU A 226 -0.09 -5.73 -6.42
C LEU A 226 0.22 -6.93 -7.31
N ALA A 227 -0.39 -8.09 -7.02
CA ALA A 227 -0.18 -9.31 -7.80
C ALA A 227 -0.55 -9.13 -9.28
N LEU A 228 -1.64 -8.40 -9.55
CA LEU A 228 -2.07 -8.07 -10.91
C LEU A 228 -1.18 -7.00 -11.57
N LEU A 229 -0.56 -6.09 -10.81
CA LEU A 229 0.36 -5.09 -11.35
C LEU A 229 1.73 -5.64 -11.72
N VAL A 230 2.18 -6.76 -11.12
CA VAL A 230 3.45 -7.42 -11.45
C VAL A 230 3.63 -7.62 -12.97
N PRO A 231 2.75 -8.34 -13.69
CA PRO A 231 2.91 -8.51 -15.13
C PRO A 231 2.85 -7.19 -15.91
N VAL A 232 2.12 -6.19 -15.41
CA VAL A 232 1.98 -4.87 -16.06
C VAL A 232 3.32 -4.12 -16.10
N VAL A 233 4.05 -4.12 -14.98
CA VAL A 233 5.26 -3.30 -14.84
C VAL A 233 6.52 -4.03 -15.34
N VAL A 234 6.50 -5.36 -15.37
CA VAL A 234 7.62 -6.14 -15.90
C VAL A 234 7.79 -5.84 -17.40
N ARG A 235 8.97 -5.34 -17.77
CA ARG A 235 9.36 -4.95 -19.13
C ARG A 235 8.39 -3.96 -19.77
N TRP A 236 7.76 -3.09 -18.96
CA TRP A 236 6.78 -2.13 -19.43
C TRP A 236 7.25 -1.25 -20.62
N PRO A 237 8.55 -0.86 -20.78
CA PRO A 237 8.97 -0.06 -21.93
C PRO A 237 8.78 -0.77 -23.28
N ARG A 238 8.69 -2.10 -23.26
CA ARG A 238 8.52 -2.94 -24.46
C ARG A 238 7.06 -3.11 -24.86
N ILE A 239 6.10 -2.67 -24.05
CA ILE A 239 4.67 -2.72 -24.38
C ILE A 239 4.43 -1.95 -25.67
N GLY A 240 3.80 -2.61 -26.64
CA GLY A 240 3.45 -1.99 -27.93
C GLY A 240 4.62 -1.79 -28.90
N ARG A 241 5.75 -2.48 -28.69
CA ARG A 241 6.92 -2.41 -29.60
C ARG A 241 6.54 -2.75 -31.04
N GLY A 242 7.05 -1.99 -32.00
CA GLY A 242 6.67 -2.13 -33.40
C GLY A 242 5.21 -1.76 -33.71
N GLY A 243 4.51 -1.07 -32.79
CA GLY A 243 3.14 -0.58 -32.99
C GLY A 243 2.03 -1.61 -32.73
N ARG A 244 2.39 -2.78 -32.19
CA ARG A 244 1.45 -3.89 -31.92
C ARG A 244 1.51 -4.27 -30.44
N LEU A 245 0.35 -4.46 -29.81
CA LEU A 245 0.30 -4.94 -28.41
C LEU A 245 0.67 -6.44 -28.31
N GLY A 246 0.22 -7.24 -29.28
CA GLY A 246 0.32 -8.71 -29.21
C GLY A 246 -0.46 -9.30 -28.03
N ALA A 247 -0.42 -10.62 -27.88
CA ALA A 247 -1.13 -11.29 -26.79
C ALA A 247 -0.60 -10.87 -25.40
N ALA A 248 0.72 -10.71 -25.26
CA ALA A 248 1.34 -10.28 -24.02
C ALA A 248 0.89 -8.87 -23.60
N GLY A 249 0.88 -7.90 -24.52
CA GLY A 249 0.43 -6.53 -24.22
C GLY A 249 -1.07 -6.46 -23.90
N VAL A 250 -1.89 -7.32 -24.51
CA VAL A 250 -3.31 -7.47 -24.16
C VAL A 250 -3.48 -8.04 -22.76
N ALA A 251 -2.72 -9.10 -22.40
CA ALA A 251 -2.73 -9.66 -21.06
C ALA A 251 -2.29 -8.64 -20.00
N GLN A 252 -1.24 -7.86 -20.27
CA GLN A 252 -0.79 -6.78 -19.40
C GLN A 252 -1.86 -5.69 -19.24
N ALA A 253 -2.54 -5.31 -20.33
CA ALA A 253 -3.66 -4.36 -20.26
C ALA A 253 -4.83 -4.89 -19.43
N ALA A 254 -5.18 -6.17 -19.61
CA ALA A 254 -6.23 -6.83 -18.85
C ALA A 254 -5.87 -6.89 -17.35
N CYS A 255 -4.62 -7.23 -17.02
CA CYS A 255 -4.11 -7.19 -15.65
C CYS A 255 -4.17 -5.78 -15.04
N LEU A 256 -3.87 -4.73 -15.81
CA LEU A 256 -4.01 -3.34 -15.35
C LEU A 256 -5.48 -3.00 -15.05
N GLY A 257 -6.41 -3.35 -15.95
CA GLY A 257 -7.85 -3.16 -15.73
C GLY A 257 -8.37 -3.90 -14.49
N ALA A 258 -7.96 -5.16 -14.33
CA ALA A 258 -8.29 -5.97 -13.16
C ALA A 258 -7.68 -5.41 -11.87
N ALA A 259 -6.44 -4.92 -11.89
CA ALA A 259 -5.82 -4.27 -10.75
C ALA A 259 -6.62 -3.02 -10.33
N CYS A 260 -6.98 -2.16 -11.29
CA CYS A 260 -7.84 -1.00 -11.05
C CYS A 260 -9.24 -1.37 -10.54
N ALA A 261 -9.69 -2.61 -10.78
CA ALA A 261 -10.95 -3.16 -10.31
C ALA A 261 -10.82 -3.91 -8.98
N ALA A 262 -9.60 -4.11 -8.46
CA ALA A 262 -9.34 -4.63 -7.12
C ALA A 262 -9.20 -3.53 -6.07
N GLN A 263 -8.53 -2.43 -6.42
CA GLN A 263 -8.18 -1.36 -5.49
C GLN A 263 -7.83 -0.07 -6.27
N GLN A 264 -7.84 1.11 -5.62
CA GLN A 264 -7.61 2.43 -6.23
C GLN A 264 -6.14 2.83 -6.43
N LEU A 265 -5.16 2.27 -5.70
CA LEU A 265 -3.72 2.57 -5.84
C LEU A 265 -3.22 2.42 -7.29
N PRO A 266 -3.62 1.40 -8.07
CA PRO A 266 -3.32 1.32 -9.50
C PRO A 266 -3.70 2.56 -10.31
N TRP A 267 -4.73 3.32 -9.91
CA TRP A 267 -5.16 4.54 -10.60
C TRP A 267 -4.08 5.63 -10.57
N PHE A 268 -3.19 5.60 -9.58
CA PHE A 268 -2.06 6.53 -9.45
C PHE A 268 -0.86 6.11 -10.29
N LEU A 269 -0.68 4.80 -10.52
CA LEU A 269 0.39 4.27 -11.36
C LEU A 269 0.08 4.36 -12.86
N ALA A 270 -1.18 4.14 -13.25
CA ALA A 270 -1.60 4.09 -14.65
C ALA A 270 -1.21 5.35 -15.47
N PRO A 271 -1.36 6.59 -14.98
CA PRO A 271 -0.93 7.79 -15.69
C PRO A 271 0.57 7.80 -16.03
N PHE A 272 1.41 7.36 -15.09
CA PHE A 272 2.86 7.28 -15.30
C PHE A 272 3.21 6.21 -16.34
N LEU A 273 2.55 5.05 -16.29
CA LEU A 273 2.74 4.01 -17.29
C LEU A 273 2.30 4.46 -18.69
N PHE A 274 1.12 5.07 -18.83
CA PHE A 274 0.65 5.56 -20.13
C PHE A 274 1.54 6.66 -20.69
N ALA A 275 1.96 7.61 -19.86
CA ALA A 275 2.89 8.66 -20.26
C ALA A 275 4.26 8.09 -20.69
N GLY A 276 4.77 7.11 -19.94
CA GLY A 276 6.03 6.44 -20.22
C GLY A 276 5.97 5.65 -21.52
N ILE A 277 4.93 4.83 -21.69
CA ILE A 277 4.72 4.02 -22.90
C ILE A 277 4.56 4.96 -24.09
N TYR A 278 3.73 6.00 -23.99
CA TYR A 278 3.61 7.00 -25.05
C TYR A 278 4.98 7.58 -25.45
N ALA A 279 5.79 8.00 -24.47
CA ALA A 279 7.09 8.58 -24.74
C ALA A 279 8.04 7.61 -25.44
N VAL A 280 8.14 6.36 -24.96
CA VAL A 280 8.99 5.34 -25.59
C VAL A 280 8.49 5.02 -27.01
N ARG A 281 7.19 4.76 -27.17
CA ARG A 281 6.60 4.43 -28.46
C ARG A 281 6.70 5.59 -29.45
N ARG A 282 6.57 6.84 -28.99
CA ARG A 282 6.70 8.04 -29.85
C ARG A 282 8.13 8.23 -30.34
N GLY A 283 9.11 7.90 -29.52
CA GLY A 283 10.52 7.91 -29.91
C GLY A 283 10.84 6.88 -31.01
N GLU A 284 10.14 5.74 -31.00
CA GLU A 284 10.33 4.66 -31.98
C GLU A 284 9.47 4.81 -33.25
N LEU A 285 8.20 5.21 -33.12
CA LEU A 285 7.17 5.06 -34.17
C LEU A 285 6.55 6.39 -34.61
N GLY A 286 6.90 7.51 -33.97
CA GLY A 286 6.23 8.80 -34.15
C GLY A 286 4.91 8.92 -33.35
N GLY A 287 4.33 10.13 -33.37
CA GLY A 287 3.25 10.51 -32.45
C GLY A 287 1.93 9.75 -32.64
N ARG A 288 1.47 9.59 -33.88
CA ARG A 288 0.18 8.97 -34.21
C ARG A 288 0.17 7.48 -33.83
N ALA A 289 1.19 6.74 -34.25
CA ALA A 289 1.31 5.31 -33.93
C ALA A 289 1.46 5.06 -32.42
N ALA A 290 2.22 5.89 -31.72
CA ALA A 290 2.33 5.84 -30.27
C ALA A 290 0.99 6.08 -29.57
N GLY A 291 0.23 7.09 -30.02
CA GLY A 291 -1.11 7.38 -29.52
C GLY A 291 -2.06 6.20 -29.70
N LEU A 292 -2.04 5.53 -30.87
CA LEU A 292 -2.85 4.35 -31.12
C LEU A 292 -2.50 3.16 -30.22
N VAL A 293 -1.21 2.94 -29.92
CA VAL A 293 -0.79 1.89 -28.98
C VAL A 293 -1.35 2.15 -27.59
N VAL A 294 -1.21 3.38 -27.08
CA VAL A 294 -1.71 3.75 -25.76
C VAL A 294 -3.23 3.69 -25.71
N LEU A 295 -3.92 4.13 -26.77
CA LEU A 295 -5.37 4.03 -26.87
C LEU A 295 -5.85 2.58 -26.85
N ARG A 296 -5.17 1.65 -27.55
CA ARG A 296 -5.50 0.22 -27.49
C ARG A 296 -5.25 -0.36 -26.10
N LEU A 297 -4.14 0.01 -25.46
CA LEU A 297 -3.81 -0.44 -24.11
C LEU A 297 -4.85 0.04 -23.09
N ALA A 298 -5.14 1.34 -23.10
CA ALA A 298 -6.16 1.95 -22.26
C ALA A 298 -7.55 1.39 -22.56
N GLY A 299 -7.88 1.15 -23.83
CA GLY A 299 -9.12 0.53 -24.27
C GLY A 299 -9.30 -0.86 -23.65
N VAL A 300 -8.32 -1.75 -23.76
CA VAL A 300 -8.40 -3.09 -23.15
C VAL A 300 -8.49 -3.01 -21.62
N ALA A 301 -7.66 -2.18 -20.98
CA ALA A 301 -7.70 -2.02 -19.52
C ALA A 301 -9.06 -1.49 -19.05
N THR A 302 -9.61 -0.49 -19.75
CA THR A 302 -10.93 0.09 -19.45
C THR A 302 -12.03 -0.92 -19.68
N THR A 303 -11.98 -1.70 -20.77
CA THR A 303 -12.95 -2.76 -21.04
C THR A 303 -12.94 -3.81 -19.93
N VAL A 304 -11.78 -4.29 -19.49
CA VAL A 304 -11.71 -5.28 -18.40
C VAL A 304 -12.20 -4.69 -17.08
N TRP A 305 -11.78 -3.46 -16.76
CA TRP A 305 -12.26 -2.76 -15.57
C TRP A 305 -13.79 -2.61 -15.61
N LEU A 306 -14.35 -2.17 -16.74
CA LEU A 306 -15.80 -2.05 -16.93
C LEU A 306 -16.47 -3.41 -16.77
N LEU A 307 -16.01 -4.47 -17.46
CA LEU A 307 -16.60 -5.81 -17.39
C LEU A 307 -16.73 -6.32 -15.95
N ILE A 308 -15.71 -6.08 -15.10
CA ILE A 308 -15.73 -6.45 -13.68
C ILE A 308 -16.72 -5.58 -12.88
N ASN A 309 -16.83 -4.30 -13.23
CA ASN A 309 -17.69 -3.34 -12.54
C ASN A 309 -19.13 -3.29 -13.08
N THR A 310 -19.42 -3.86 -14.27
CA THR A 310 -20.67 -3.64 -15.03
C THR A 310 -21.90 -3.90 -14.19
N TYR A 311 -21.93 -5.01 -13.45
CA TYR A 311 -23.05 -5.34 -12.58
C TYR A 311 -23.36 -4.21 -11.58
N PHE A 312 -22.34 -3.65 -10.94
CA PHE A 312 -22.47 -2.59 -9.93
C PHE A 312 -22.78 -1.23 -10.54
N VAL A 313 -22.21 -0.93 -11.71
CA VAL A 313 -22.51 0.29 -12.48
C VAL A 313 -23.98 0.32 -12.87
N VAL A 314 -24.55 -0.82 -13.29
CA VAL A 314 -25.94 -0.91 -13.73
C VAL A 314 -26.92 -1.02 -12.55
N SER A 315 -26.62 -1.88 -11.56
CA SER A 315 -27.55 -2.14 -10.45
C SER A 315 -27.50 -1.09 -9.34
N GLN A 316 -26.35 -0.43 -9.14
CA GLN A 316 -26.07 0.43 -7.99
C GLN A 316 -25.23 1.68 -8.37
N PRO A 317 -25.53 2.44 -9.44
CA PRO A 317 -24.61 3.43 -10.01
C PRO A 317 -24.08 4.47 -9.01
N VAL A 318 -24.99 5.10 -8.26
CA VAL A 318 -24.63 6.16 -7.29
C VAL A 318 -23.90 5.57 -6.08
N ALA A 319 -24.37 4.43 -5.57
CA ALA A 319 -23.76 3.77 -4.42
C ALA A 319 -22.36 3.24 -4.76
N TRP A 320 -22.21 2.60 -5.92
CA TRP A 320 -20.93 2.15 -6.47
C TRP A 320 -19.95 3.30 -6.62
N LEU A 321 -20.36 4.40 -7.27
CA LEU A 321 -19.45 5.54 -7.47
C LEU A 321 -19.00 6.15 -6.14
N LYS A 322 -19.93 6.37 -5.20
CA LYS A 322 -19.61 6.85 -3.85
C LYS A 322 -18.72 5.86 -3.08
N GLY A 323 -18.96 4.57 -3.23
CA GLY A 323 -18.21 3.50 -2.58
C GLY A 323 -16.76 3.41 -3.07
N ILE A 324 -16.52 3.40 -4.38
CA ILE A 324 -15.15 3.36 -4.91
C ILE A 324 -14.41 4.68 -4.73
N ALA A 325 -15.14 5.80 -4.61
CA ALA A 325 -14.58 7.11 -4.29
C ALA A 325 -14.45 7.36 -2.78
N LEU A 326 -14.90 6.43 -1.93
CA LEU A 326 -14.96 6.59 -0.48
C LEU A 326 -13.63 7.06 0.13
N PRO A 327 -12.45 6.53 -0.27
CA PRO A 327 -11.17 7.03 0.26
C PRO A 327 -10.92 8.54 0.04
N LEU A 328 -11.57 9.15 -0.97
CA LEU A 328 -11.45 10.57 -1.29
C LEU A 328 -12.51 11.44 -0.58
N ILE A 329 -13.65 10.86 -0.17
CA ILE A 329 -14.81 11.62 0.33
C ILE A 329 -15.19 11.31 1.78
N GLN A 330 -14.69 10.22 2.37
CA GLN A 330 -15.11 9.73 3.69
C GLN A 330 -14.79 10.67 4.86
N GLY A 331 -13.89 11.63 4.68
CA GLY A 331 -13.42 12.48 5.77
C GLY A 331 -12.78 11.67 6.90
N ALA A 332 -11.96 10.67 6.58
CA ALA A 332 -11.27 9.89 7.60
C ALA A 332 -10.30 10.79 8.37
N VAL A 333 -10.14 10.54 9.67
CA VAL A 333 -9.19 11.30 10.48
C VAL A 333 -7.76 11.16 9.97
N LEU A 334 -6.92 12.09 10.39
CA LEU A 334 -5.49 12.04 10.15
C LEU A 334 -4.91 10.79 10.81
N HIS A 335 -4.21 10.01 10.01
CA HIS A 335 -3.54 8.81 10.48
C HIS A 335 -2.38 8.45 9.54
N GLY A 336 -1.20 8.17 10.10
CA GLY A 336 -0.07 7.75 9.30
C GLY A 336 1.29 8.20 9.83
N GLN A 337 2.33 7.77 9.11
CA GLN A 337 3.73 7.95 9.45
C GLN A 337 4.44 9.00 8.58
N GLY A 338 3.70 9.65 7.67
CA GLY A 338 4.23 10.70 6.79
C GLY A 338 4.28 12.09 7.38
N LEU A 339 4.29 13.11 6.53
CA LEU A 339 4.44 14.50 6.95
C LEU A 339 3.27 15.00 7.80
N VAL A 340 2.09 14.39 7.65
CA VAL A 340 0.93 14.58 8.53
C VAL A 340 1.24 14.26 10.01
N GLY A 341 2.29 13.47 10.24
CA GLY A 341 2.87 13.21 11.56
C GLY A 341 3.31 14.47 12.30
N VAL A 342 3.61 15.57 11.62
CA VAL A 342 3.95 16.85 12.26
C VAL A 342 2.74 17.40 13.02
N SER A 343 1.58 17.52 12.37
CA SER A 343 0.32 17.93 13.02
C SER A 343 -0.19 16.90 14.02
N LEU A 344 0.09 15.62 13.79
CA LEU A 344 -0.36 14.55 14.69
C LEU A 344 0.51 14.43 15.97
N TYR A 345 1.83 14.56 15.88
CA TYR A 345 2.74 14.13 16.96
C TYR A 345 3.68 15.23 17.45
N LEU A 346 4.04 16.19 16.60
CA LEU A 346 5.10 17.17 16.91
C LEU A 346 4.54 18.55 17.29
N THR A 347 3.37 18.91 16.78
CA THR A 347 2.64 20.13 17.12
C THR A 347 1.32 19.79 17.79
N ASP A 348 0.65 20.78 18.35
CA ASP A 348 -0.67 20.62 18.99
C ASP A 348 -1.83 20.55 18.00
N GLY A 349 -1.57 20.58 16.71
CA GLY A 349 -2.58 20.40 15.67
C GLY A 349 -2.42 21.40 14.54
N SER A 350 -3.48 21.61 13.78
CA SER A 350 -3.53 22.58 12.68
C SER A 350 -4.97 22.86 12.26
N ASP A 351 -5.23 24.11 11.91
CA ASP A 351 -6.47 24.66 11.35
C ASP A 351 -6.64 24.38 9.84
N ARG A 352 -5.62 23.78 9.21
CA ARG A 352 -5.46 23.74 7.74
C ARG A 352 -5.16 22.34 7.22
N LEU A 353 -5.83 21.31 7.76
CA LEU A 353 -5.45 19.93 7.46
C LEU A 353 -5.71 19.53 6.01
N ASP A 354 -6.66 20.16 5.33
CA ASP A 354 -6.96 19.93 3.91
C ASP A 354 -5.75 20.24 3.00
N TRP A 355 -4.85 21.12 3.45
CA TRP A 355 -3.64 21.47 2.70
C TRP A 355 -2.67 20.30 2.53
N TYR A 356 -2.72 19.27 3.39
CA TYR A 356 -2.01 18.01 3.15
C TYR A 356 -2.58 17.27 1.92
N GLY A 357 -3.91 17.28 1.76
CA GLY A 357 -4.57 16.72 0.57
C GLY A 357 -4.15 17.45 -0.70
N TYR A 358 -4.18 18.79 -0.67
CA TYR A 358 -3.68 19.60 -1.80
C TYR A 358 -2.20 19.34 -2.09
N ALA A 359 -1.36 19.27 -1.05
CA ALA A 359 0.06 18.98 -1.20
C ALA A 359 0.31 17.62 -1.88
N SER A 360 -0.45 16.59 -1.50
CA SER A 360 -0.38 15.26 -2.11
C SER A 360 -0.73 15.28 -3.60
N LEU A 361 -1.85 15.92 -3.97
CA LEU A 361 -2.30 16.04 -5.37
C LEU A 361 -1.33 16.86 -6.22
N LEU A 362 -0.86 18.00 -5.70
CA LEU A 362 0.13 18.84 -6.35
C LEU A 362 1.47 18.10 -6.52
N LEU A 363 1.88 17.30 -5.54
CA LEU A 363 3.10 16.50 -5.64
C LEU A 363 2.95 15.45 -6.75
N LEU A 364 1.83 14.73 -6.79
CA LEU A 364 1.56 13.73 -7.83
C LEU A 364 1.61 14.38 -9.23
N ALA A 365 0.95 15.52 -9.42
CA ALA A 365 0.93 16.26 -10.68
C ALA A 365 2.33 16.75 -11.06
N GLY A 366 3.07 17.33 -10.12
CA GLY A 366 4.45 17.79 -10.31
C GLY A 366 5.39 16.64 -10.68
N LEU A 367 5.26 15.48 -10.02
CA LEU A 367 6.06 14.29 -10.32
C LEU A 367 5.71 13.68 -11.68
N LEU A 368 4.43 13.67 -12.09
CA LEU A 368 4.02 13.23 -13.42
C LEU A 368 4.57 14.17 -14.51
N ALA A 369 4.51 15.48 -14.28
CA ALA A 369 5.10 16.46 -15.20
C ALA A 369 6.62 16.28 -15.31
N LEU A 370 7.33 16.13 -14.19
CA LEU A 370 8.76 15.85 -14.17
C LEU A 370 9.10 14.53 -14.87
N PHE A 371 8.29 13.50 -14.65
CA PHE A 371 8.44 12.22 -15.32
C PHE A 371 8.33 12.38 -16.84
N VAL A 372 7.34 13.11 -17.35
CA VAL A 372 7.18 13.37 -18.79
C VAL A 372 8.36 14.18 -19.35
N LEU A 373 8.80 15.23 -18.65
CA LEU A 373 9.92 16.07 -19.08
C LEU A 373 11.26 15.31 -19.08
N PHE A 374 11.44 14.39 -18.14
CA PHE A 374 12.72 13.70 -17.89
C PHE A 374 12.63 12.18 -17.98
N VAL A 375 11.72 11.65 -18.81
CA VAL A 375 11.42 10.20 -18.91
C VAL A 375 12.64 9.30 -19.19
N ARG A 376 13.62 9.77 -19.97
CA ARG A 376 14.86 9.02 -20.23
C ARG A 376 15.66 8.72 -18.96
N ARG A 377 15.54 9.58 -17.94
CA ARG A 377 16.21 9.44 -16.63
C ARG A 377 15.28 8.88 -15.57
N LEU A 378 14.03 9.35 -15.52
CA LEU A 378 13.06 8.99 -14.50
C LEU A 378 12.23 7.74 -14.85
N GLY A 379 12.32 7.24 -16.08
CA GLY A 379 11.62 6.04 -16.54
C GLY A 379 11.83 4.80 -15.67
N PRO A 380 13.04 4.49 -15.16
CA PRO A 380 13.22 3.35 -14.25
C PRO A 380 12.52 3.53 -12.90
N ALA A 381 12.17 4.78 -12.54
CA ALA A 381 11.45 5.11 -11.31
C ALA A 381 9.92 5.26 -11.54
N ALA A 382 9.39 4.89 -12.71
CA ALA A 382 7.95 5.01 -13.03
C ALA A 382 7.04 4.36 -11.98
N THR A 383 7.50 3.25 -11.37
CA THR A 383 6.76 2.55 -10.32
C THR A 383 7.09 3.02 -8.91
N VAL A 384 7.92 4.03 -8.72
CA VAL A 384 8.27 4.61 -7.40
C VAL A 384 7.59 5.97 -7.22
N LEU A 385 7.65 6.82 -8.25
CA LEU A 385 7.19 8.21 -8.21
C LEU A 385 5.73 8.39 -7.74
N PRO A 386 4.74 7.59 -8.20
CA PRO A 386 3.35 7.80 -7.80
C PRO A 386 3.15 7.72 -6.29
N TRP A 387 3.93 6.87 -5.61
CA TRP A 387 3.73 6.57 -4.20
C TRP A 387 4.24 7.67 -3.27
N LEU A 388 5.14 8.53 -3.76
CA LEU A 388 5.68 9.66 -2.99
C LEU A 388 4.57 10.65 -2.59
N ALA A 389 3.51 10.76 -3.39
CA ALA A 389 2.34 11.58 -3.08
C ALA A 389 1.66 11.17 -1.76
N PHE A 390 1.64 9.87 -1.44
CA PHE A 390 1.00 9.37 -0.22
C PHE A 390 1.73 9.76 1.06
N TRP A 391 3.02 10.12 0.98
CA TRP A 391 3.77 10.67 2.13
C TRP A 391 3.19 11.98 2.66
N LEU A 392 2.51 12.74 1.78
CA LEU A 392 1.88 14.02 2.12
C LEU A 392 0.37 13.88 2.39
N ALA A 393 -0.23 12.73 2.11
CA ALA A 393 -1.67 12.56 2.24
C ALA A 393 -2.14 12.66 3.71
N THR A 394 -3.37 13.12 3.92
CA THR A 394 -4.02 13.21 5.24
C THR A 394 -4.10 11.84 5.93
N ARG A 395 -4.27 10.77 5.14
CA ARG A 395 -3.93 9.40 5.53
C ARG A 395 -2.63 8.95 4.86
N SER A 396 -1.49 9.25 5.48
CA SER A 396 -0.18 8.82 5.00
C SER A 396 0.25 7.49 5.63
N GLN A 397 -0.45 6.42 5.28
CA GLN A 397 -0.07 5.09 5.78
C GLN A 397 1.16 4.56 5.05
N ASP A 398 2.12 4.08 5.84
CA ASP A 398 3.34 3.46 5.32
C ASP A 398 3.08 2.25 4.41
N GLY A 399 2.00 1.52 4.67
CA GLY A 399 1.50 0.45 3.82
C GLY A 399 1.39 0.82 2.35
N TYR A 400 0.97 2.04 2.00
CA TYR A 400 0.71 2.41 0.60
C TYR A 400 1.95 2.37 -0.30
N TYR A 401 3.12 2.74 0.23
CA TYR A 401 4.38 2.65 -0.54
C TYR A 401 5.11 1.33 -0.29
N LEU A 402 5.08 0.80 0.95
CA LEU A 402 5.80 -0.43 1.26
C LEU A 402 5.20 -1.66 0.54
N MET A 403 3.86 -1.73 0.40
CA MET A 403 3.19 -2.80 -0.35
C MET A 403 3.62 -2.85 -1.82
N MET A 404 3.97 -1.69 -2.41
CA MET A 404 4.28 -1.57 -3.83
C MET A 404 5.76 -1.80 -4.16
N THR A 405 6.60 -2.05 -3.16
CA THR A 405 8.05 -2.27 -3.33
C THR A 405 8.42 -3.42 -4.29
N PRO A 406 7.65 -4.52 -4.44
CA PRO A 406 7.95 -5.51 -5.48
C PRO A 406 7.87 -4.95 -6.91
N LEU A 407 7.03 -3.94 -7.15
CA LEU A 407 6.94 -3.26 -8.45
C LEU A 407 8.17 -2.40 -8.74
N TRP A 408 8.85 -1.92 -7.69
CA TRP A 408 10.09 -1.15 -7.80
C TRP A 408 11.22 -2.06 -8.26
N LEU A 409 11.35 -3.23 -7.64
CA LEU A 409 12.27 -4.29 -8.07
C LEU A 409 12.01 -4.70 -9.51
N ALA A 410 10.75 -5.02 -9.84
CA ALA A 410 10.37 -5.45 -11.18
C ALA A 410 10.83 -4.44 -12.25
N THR A 411 10.61 -3.15 -12.01
CA THR A 411 10.96 -2.09 -12.95
C THR A 411 12.46 -1.81 -12.99
N ALA A 412 13.14 -1.79 -11.84
CA ALA A 412 14.59 -1.62 -11.77
C ALA A 412 15.34 -2.68 -12.57
N VAL A 413 14.86 -3.93 -12.55
CA VAL A 413 15.48 -5.05 -13.28
C VAL A 413 15.11 -5.05 -14.76
N THR A 414 13.89 -4.65 -15.12
CA THR A 414 13.34 -4.92 -16.46
C THR A 414 13.04 -3.69 -17.32
N ALA A 415 13.22 -2.48 -16.77
CA ALA A 415 13.14 -1.20 -17.47
C ALA A 415 14.44 -0.39 -17.29
N PRO A 416 15.61 -0.91 -17.70
CA PRO A 416 16.86 -0.20 -17.58
C PRO A 416 16.86 1.09 -18.43
N ALA A 417 17.69 2.06 -18.06
CA ALA A 417 17.80 3.35 -18.76
C ALA A 417 18.08 3.21 -20.27
N SER A 418 18.72 2.12 -20.69
CA SER A 418 18.97 1.82 -22.11
C SER A 418 17.70 1.62 -22.93
N GLU A 419 16.65 1.00 -22.38
CA GLU A 419 15.35 0.84 -23.03
C GLU A 419 14.61 2.18 -23.19
N LEU A 420 15.02 3.19 -22.41
CA LEU A 420 14.40 4.51 -22.38
C LEU A 420 15.23 5.55 -23.15
N ALA A 421 16.43 5.22 -23.62
CA ALA A 421 17.34 6.16 -24.27
C ALA A 421 16.72 6.82 -25.51
N GLY A 422 15.92 6.05 -26.26
CA GLY A 422 15.20 6.52 -27.45
C GLY A 422 13.88 7.23 -27.15
N ALA A 423 13.42 7.28 -25.89
CA ALA A 423 12.12 7.86 -25.56
C ALA A 423 12.01 9.32 -25.98
N TRP A 424 10.85 9.71 -26.49
CA TRP A 424 10.53 11.09 -26.80
C TRP A 424 10.51 11.94 -25.54
N GLN A 425 11.09 13.15 -25.60
CA GLN A 425 11.07 14.13 -24.52
C GLN A 425 10.59 15.47 -25.05
N PRO A 426 9.64 16.14 -24.36
CA PRO A 426 9.32 17.52 -24.65
C PRO A 426 10.56 18.40 -24.47
N PHE A 427 10.72 19.40 -25.34
CA PHE A 427 11.76 20.43 -25.22
C PHE A 427 13.20 19.91 -25.17
N ALA A 428 13.47 18.68 -25.62
CA ALA A 428 14.80 18.07 -25.57
C ALA A 428 15.89 18.99 -26.18
N ARG A 429 15.58 19.67 -27.29
CA ARG A 429 16.48 20.63 -27.95
C ARG A 429 16.72 21.92 -27.16
N ARG A 430 15.73 22.39 -26.38
CA ARG A 430 15.86 23.59 -25.51
C ARG A 430 16.58 23.26 -24.19
N LEU A 431 16.63 21.99 -23.83
CA LEU A 431 17.31 21.47 -22.64
C LEU A 431 18.71 20.90 -22.95
N THR A 432 19.22 21.11 -24.17
CA THR A 432 20.60 20.79 -24.60
C THR A 432 21.38 22.09 -24.76
N GLY A 433 22.27 22.40 -23.81
CA GLY A 433 23.08 23.62 -23.81
C GLY A 433 23.82 23.83 -22.47
N PRO A 434 24.66 24.88 -22.34
CA PRO A 434 25.43 25.16 -21.12
C PRO A 434 24.53 25.40 -19.89
N HIS A 435 23.32 25.92 -20.08
CA HIS A 435 22.32 26.14 -19.02
C HIS A 435 21.41 24.94 -18.74
N ARG A 436 21.72 23.74 -19.24
CA ARG A 436 20.92 22.52 -19.05
C ARG A 436 20.71 22.17 -17.59
N ARG A 437 21.77 22.24 -16.78
CA ARG A 437 21.71 21.90 -15.35
C ARG A 437 20.83 22.88 -14.56
N PRO A 438 21.03 24.21 -14.65
CA PRO A 438 20.15 25.15 -13.96
C PRO A 438 18.70 25.08 -14.44
N ALA A 439 18.43 24.92 -15.75
CA ALA A 439 17.06 24.80 -16.26
C ALA A 439 16.32 23.57 -15.71
N ARG A 440 17.01 22.44 -15.52
CA ARG A 440 16.44 21.23 -14.92
C ARG A 440 16.10 21.41 -13.45
N ILE A 441 17.00 22.07 -12.71
CA ILE A 441 16.78 22.38 -11.30
C ILE A 441 15.59 23.35 -11.19
N ALA A 442 15.55 24.40 -12.00
CA ALA A 442 14.45 25.35 -12.04
C ALA A 442 13.11 24.65 -12.34
N ALA A 443 13.06 23.76 -13.34
CA ALA A 443 11.86 22.98 -13.64
C ALA A 443 11.41 22.11 -12.45
N ALA A 444 12.35 21.46 -11.76
CA ALA A 444 12.06 20.68 -10.55
C ALA A 444 11.52 21.56 -9.41
N VAL A 445 12.16 22.70 -9.16
CA VAL A 445 11.73 23.66 -8.13
C VAL A 445 10.34 24.21 -8.44
N VAL A 446 10.10 24.64 -9.67
CA VAL A 446 8.79 25.19 -10.08
C VAL A 446 7.69 24.15 -9.98
N LEU A 447 7.94 22.89 -10.37
CA LEU A 447 6.93 21.84 -10.35
C LEU A 447 6.66 21.25 -8.95
N LEU A 448 7.63 21.31 -8.03
CA LEU A 448 7.51 20.73 -6.69
C LEU A 448 7.22 21.77 -5.60
N SER A 449 7.53 23.05 -5.83
CA SER A 449 7.31 24.11 -4.84
C SER A 449 5.85 24.29 -4.41
N PRO A 450 4.81 24.14 -5.27
CA PRO A 450 3.43 24.25 -4.80
C PRO A 450 3.08 23.19 -3.76
N ALA A 451 3.53 21.95 -3.97
CA ALA A 451 3.34 20.87 -3.01
C ALA A 451 4.06 21.14 -1.69
N LEU A 452 5.30 21.66 -1.76
CA LEU A 452 6.06 22.04 -0.57
C LEU A 452 5.38 23.16 0.20
N VAL A 453 4.93 24.22 -0.48
CA VAL A 453 4.22 25.34 0.14
C VAL A 453 2.94 24.86 0.82
N SER A 454 2.12 24.05 0.14
CA SER A 454 0.89 23.49 0.74
C SER A 454 1.20 22.61 1.97
N ALA A 455 2.22 21.77 1.88
CA ALA A 455 2.66 20.94 3.00
C ALA A 455 3.16 21.75 4.20
N THR A 456 3.93 22.82 3.94
CA THR A 456 4.40 23.74 4.98
C THR A 456 3.22 24.47 5.62
N LEU A 457 2.27 25.00 4.83
CA LEU A 457 1.08 25.66 5.35
C LEU A 457 0.23 24.75 6.23
N ALA A 458 0.09 23.47 5.87
CA ALA A 458 -0.59 22.49 6.69
C ALA A 458 0.14 22.24 8.02
N ALA A 459 1.46 22.06 7.95
CA ALA A 459 2.30 21.70 9.10
C ALA A 459 2.54 22.85 10.08
N THR A 460 2.49 24.11 9.61
CA THR A 460 2.65 25.32 10.44
C THR A 460 1.32 25.96 10.80
N GLY A 461 0.19 25.30 10.52
CA GLY A 461 -1.12 25.72 11.01
C GLY A 461 -1.17 25.72 12.53
N SER A 462 -2.10 26.48 13.10
CA SER A 462 -2.28 26.57 14.56
C SER A 462 -3.51 25.76 14.99
N PRO A 463 -3.50 25.12 16.17
CA PRO A 463 -4.69 24.44 16.66
C PRO A 463 -5.78 25.48 17.00
N PRO A 464 -6.98 25.38 16.40
CA PRO A 464 -8.03 26.39 16.61
C PRO A 464 -8.76 26.26 17.96
N LEU A 465 -8.62 25.14 18.67
CA LEU A 465 -9.23 24.92 19.98
C LEU A 465 -8.15 24.87 21.06
N ARG A 466 -8.23 25.79 22.02
CA ARG A 466 -7.45 25.70 23.26
C ARG A 466 -8.16 24.76 24.23
N LEU A 467 -7.44 23.77 24.73
CA LEU A 467 -7.96 22.69 25.55
C LEU A 467 -7.34 22.74 26.95
N GLU A 468 -8.18 22.88 27.97
CA GLU A 468 -7.77 22.83 29.37
C GLU A 468 -8.54 21.73 30.08
N VAL A 469 -7.84 20.78 30.68
CA VAL A 469 -8.46 19.69 31.44
C VAL A 469 -8.74 20.21 32.86
N THR A 470 -10.01 20.38 33.20
CA THR A 470 -10.42 20.97 34.48
C THR A 470 -10.67 19.91 35.54
N SER A 471 -11.12 18.70 35.17
CA SER A 471 -11.26 17.60 36.11
C SER A 471 -11.20 16.22 35.43
N VAL A 472 -10.71 15.24 36.18
CA VAL A 472 -10.64 13.83 35.77
C VAL A 472 -11.33 13.00 36.85
N ARG A 473 -12.40 12.29 36.50
CA ARG A 473 -13.05 11.34 37.40
C ARG A 473 -12.56 9.94 37.07
N HIS A 474 -11.95 9.29 38.04
CA HIS A 474 -11.36 7.97 37.88
C HIS A 474 -11.58 7.11 39.13
N ASP A 475 -11.40 5.81 38.96
CA ASP A 475 -11.23 4.80 39.99
C ASP A 475 -9.77 4.31 39.96
N VAL A 476 -9.44 3.23 40.67
CA VAL A 476 -8.07 2.69 40.80
C VAL A 476 -7.42 2.39 39.44
N ARG A 477 -8.19 1.86 38.48
CA ARG A 477 -7.64 1.41 37.18
C ARG A 477 -8.29 2.06 35.96
N THR A 478 -9.35 2.84 36.16
CA THR A 478 -10.15 3.34 35.04
C THR A 478 -10.57 4.79 35.20
N LEU A 479 -10.59 5.52 34.10
CA LEU A 479 -11.20 6.84 33.97
C LEU A 479 -12.66 6.68 33.54
N SER A 480 -13.58 7.37 34.21
CA SER A 480 -15.02 7.34 33.89
C SER A 480 -15.54 8.65 33.31
N ARG A 481 -14.98 9.81 33.70
CA ARG A 481 -15.31 11.11 33.11
C ARG A 481 -14.10 12.01 32.96
N LEU A 482 -14.14 12.87 31.95
CA LEU A 482 -13.17 13.92 31.69
C LEU A 482 -13.91 15.23 31.47
N THR A 483 -13.61 16.26 32.25
CA THR A 483 -14.17 17.61 32.08
C THR A 483 -13.12 18.54 31.51
N LEU A 484 -13.49 19.27 30.46
CA LEU A 484 -12.62 20.16 29.72
C LEU A 484 -13.23 21.55 29.63
N ARG A 485 -12.40 22.58 29.71
CA ARG A 485 -12.73 23.90 29.17
C ARG A 485 -12.13 24.00 27.77
N VAL A 486 -12.97 24.33 26.80
CA VAL A 486 -12.59 24.43 25.39
C VAL A 486 -12.89 25.84 24.92
N THR A 487 -11.88 26.52 24.41
CA THR A 487 -12.01 27.85 23.83
C THR A 487 -11.73 27.76 22.34
N ASN A 488 -12.70 28.16 21.52
CA ASN A 488 -12.51 28.36 20.09
C ASN A 488 -11.81 29.70 19.88
N THR A 489 -10.63 29.67 19.28
CA THR A 489 -9.86 30.87 18.93
C THR A 489 -9.92 31.20 17.44
N ASP A 490 -10.69 30.43 16.68
CA ASP A 490 -10.89 30.61 15.26
C ASP A 490 -12.09 31.52 14.97
N ASP A 491 -12.16 32.00 13.73
CA ASP A 491 -13.24 32.85 13.23
C ASP A 491 -14.49 32.03 12.83
N ASP A 492 -14.34 30.72 12.66
CA ASP A 492 -15.42 29.79 12.32
C ASP A 492 -16.04 29.13 13.55
N ALA A 493 -17.33 28.78 13.47
CA ALA A 493 -17.97 27.93 14.45
C ALA A 493 -17.53 26.46 14.24
N LEU A 494 -17.10 25.79 15.31
CA LEU A 494 -16.48 24.47 15.24
C LEU A 494 -17.32 23.41 15.95
N THR A 495 -17.46 22.22 15.35
CA THR A 495 -18.14 21.06 15.96
C THR A 495 -17.08 20.05 16.43
N PRO A 496 -16.69 20.06 17.72
CA PRO A 496 -15.57 19.26 18.21
C PRO A 496 -15.94 17.80 18.50
N HIS A 497 -15.07 16.88 18.08
CA HIS A 497 -15.16 15.45 18.39
C HIS A 497 -13.91 14.95 19.11
N PHE A 498 -14.10 14.41 20.33
CA PHE A 498 -13.03 14.19 21.30
C PHE A 498 -12.58 12.73 21.38
N THR A 499 -11.27 12.50 21.40
CA THR A 499 -10.69 11.15 21.55
C THR A 499 -9.34 11.19 22.27
N LEU A 500 -8.95 10.07 22.87
CA LEU A 500 -7.63 9.87 23.47
C LEU A 500 -6.76 8.98 22.58
N THR A 501 -5.46 9.28 22.54
CA THR A 501 -4.47 8.50 21.80
C THR A 501 -3.31 8.06 22.68
N ARG A 502 -2.79 6.86 22.39
CA ARG A 502 -1.56 6.30 22.95
C ARG A 502 -0.69 5.83 21.78
N GLY A 503 0.38 6.57 21.50
CA GLY A 503 1.18 6.33 20.29
C GLY A 503 0.35 6.53 19.02
N GLN A 504 0.36 5.54 18.13
CA GLN A 504 -0.33 5.57 16.82
C GLN A 504 -1.82 5.22 16.90
N GLY A 505 -2.24 4.48 17.93
CA GLY A 505 -3.62 4.02 18.08
C GLY A 505 -4.54 5.13 18.58
N MET A 506 -5.74 5.18 18.01
CA MET A 506 -6.79 6.11 18.43
C MET A 506 -7.94 5.37 19.11
N TYR A 507 -8.31 5.87 20.29
CA TYR A 507 -9.46 5.35 21.02
C TYR A 507 -10.75 5.79 20.30
N PRO A 508 -11.87 5.05 20.43
CA PRO A 508 -13.12 5.53 19.88
C PRO A 508 -13.52 6.86 20.55
N TYR A 509 -14.23 7.70 19.80
CA TYR A 509 -14.74 8.99 20.23
C TYR A 509 -15.52 8.91 21.54
N PHE A 510 -15.26 9.87 22.41
CA PHE A 510 -15.98 10.07 23.65
C PHE A 510 -17.36 10.65 23.38
N SER A 511 -18.35 10.25 24.16
CA SER A 511 -19.65 10.90 24.17
C SER A 511 -19.58 12.21 24.94
N VAL A 512 -20.17 13.27 24.39
CA VAL A 512 -20.38 14.55 25.08
C VAL A 512 -21.65 14.43 25.91
N LEU A 513 -21.51 14.49 27.24
CA LEU A 513 -22.64 14.47 28.19
C LEU A 513 -23.19 15.87 28.45
N ARG A 514 -22.30 16.88 28.46
CA ARG A 514 -22.64 18.30 28.66
C ARG A 514 -21.69 19.15 27.82
N GLY A 515 -22.20 20.26 27.28
CA GLY A 515 -21.48 21.17 26.38
C GLY A 515 -22.23 21.35 25.06
N PRO A 516 -21.99 22.45 24.32
CA PRO A 516 -22.65 22.67 23.04
C PRO A 516 -22.07 21.75 21.96
N ALA A 517 -22.92 21.24 21.06
CA ALA A 517 -22.46 20.43 19.92
C ALA A 517 -21.54 21.23 18.98
N THR A 518 -21.85 22.51 18.78
CA THR A 518 -21.06 23.46 18.00
C THR A 518 -20.66 24.63 18.90
N LEU A 519 -19.36 24.93 18.93
CA LEU A 519 -18.76 26.03 19.67
C LEU A 519 -18.58 27.22 18.73
N ALA A 520 -19.30 28.32 18.99
CA ALA A 520 -19.21 29.53 18.19
C ALA A 520 -17.78 30.10 18.19
N ALA A 521 -17.45 30.86 17.14
CA ALA A 521 -16.19 31.57 17.01
C ALA A 521 -15.88 32.39 18.27
N HIS A 522 -14.62 32.39 18.71
CA HIS A 522 -14.14 33.18 19.85
C HIS A 522 -14.86 32.93 21.19
N THR A 523 -15.55 31.78 21.35
CA THR A 523 -16.28 31.45 22.59
C THR A 523 -15.63 30.32 23.38
N THR A 524 -15.96 30.27 24.68
CA THR A 524 -15.52 29.20 25.58
C THR A 524 -16.70 28.42 26.12
N ALA A 525 -16.57 27.10 26.17
CA ALA A 525 -17.55 26.22 26.81
C ALA A 525 -16.88 25.12 27.64
N THR A 526 -17.63 24.58 28.59
CA THR A 526 -17.23 23.41 29.37
C THR A 526 -17.87 22.15 28.79
N TYR A 527 -17.03 21.16 28.51
CA TYR A 527 -17.42 19.86 28.00
C TYR A 527 -17.23 18.79 29.08
N GLU A 528 -18.25 17.98 29.29
CA GLU A 528 -18.15 16.77 30.10
C GLU A 528 -18.20 15.55 29.18
N LEU A 529 -17.14 14.75 29.20
CA LEU A 529 -16.93 13.63 28.29
C LEU A 529 -16.98 12.29 29.01
N ARG A 530 -17.56 11.29 28.35
CA ARG A 530 -17.60 9.90 28.80
C ARG A 530 -16.97 8.96 27.77
N PRO A 531 -16.09 8.03 28.19
CA PRO A 531 -15.58 7.00 27.29
C PRO A 531 -16.72 6.18 26.66
N PRO A 532 -16.59 5.74 25.39
CA PRO A 532 -17.56 4.89 24.70
C PRO A 532 -17.99 3.64 25.49
N GLY A 533 -17.04 2.93 26.12
CA GLY A 533 -17.34 1.76 26.98
C GLY A 533 -17.74 2.12 28.42
N GLY A 534 -18.08 3.38 28.69
CA GLY A 534 -18.32 3.92 30.04
C GLY A 534 -17.06 4.16 30.86
N THR A 535 -16.00 3.39 30.62
CA THR A 535 -14.70 3.55 31.25
C THR A 535 -13.54 3.46 30.25
N TYR A 536 -12.40 4.03 30.62
CA TYR A 536 -11.14 4.00 29.87
C TYR A 536 -10.05 3.49 30.81
N ALA A 537 -9.38 2.38 30.47
CA ALA A 537 -8.28 1.85 31.27
C ALA A 537 -7.19 2.93 31.42
N LEU A 538 -6.66 3.16 32.62
CA LEU A 538 -5.62 4.17 32.85
C LEU A 538 -4.29 3.78 32.19
N PRO A 539 -3.43 4.76 31.83
CA PRO A 539 -2.12 4.48 31.24
C PRO A 539 -1.16 3.86 32.27
N LYS A 540 -0.14 3.15 31.77
CA LYS A 540 0.98 2.68 32.61
C LYS A 540 1.87 3.86 33.02
N PRO A 541 2.65 3.75 34.13
CA PRO A 541 3.65 4.75 34.49
C PRO A 541 4.56 5.14 33.31
N GLY A 542 4.72 6.45 33.10
CA GLY A 542 5.53 7.02 32.01
C GLY A 542 4.86 7.04 30.62
N GLN A 543 3.67 6.45 30.46
CA GLN A 543 2.96 6.48 29.18
C GLN A 543 2.21 7.80 28.98
N LYS A 544 2.61 8.58 27.97
CA LYS A 544 1.94 9.82 27.60
C LYS A 544 0.61 9.55 26.91
N VAL A 545 -0.41 10.31 27.29
CA VAL A 545 -1.75 10.29 26.68
C VAL A 545 -2.02 11.66 26.08
N ARG A 546 -2.53 11.67 24.85
CA ARG A 546 -2.90 12.90 24.14
C ARG A 546 -4.39 12.94 23.88
N LEU A 547 -5.06 14.00 24.33
CA LEU A 547 -6.40 14.35 23.91
C LEU A 547 -6.33 14.98 22.54
N ARG A 548 -7.20 14.53 21.63
CA ARG A 548 -7.34 15.04 20.28
C ARG A 548 -8.78 15.43 20.04
N VAL A 549 -8.95 16.54 19.33
CA VAL A 549 -10.23 17.10 18.95
C VAL A 549 -10.21 17.35 17.46
N PHE A 550 -11.08 16.66 16.74
CA PHE A 550 -11.26 16.83 15.30
C PHE A 550 -12.52 17.66 15.02
N THR A 551 -12.49 18.40 13.92
CA THR A 551 -13.65 19.10 13.36
C THR A 551 -13.68 18.86 11.85
N SER A 552 -14.86 18.95 11.22
CA SER A 552 -15.05 18.60 9.81
C SER A 552 -15.17 19.79 8.87
N ALA A 553 -15.53 20.97 9.36
CA ALA A 553 -15.70 22.19 8.56
C ALA A 553 -15.36 23.43 9.40
N PRO A 554 -14.19 24.06 9.19
CA PRO A 554 -13.04 23.53 8.43
C PRO A 554 -12.49 22.22 9.01
N GLN A 555 -11.72 21.45 8.23
CA GLN A 555 -11.11 20.22 8.76
C GLN A 555 -9.90 20.58 9.64
N THR A 556 -10.05 20.47 10.96
CA THR A 556 -9.00 20.86 11.92
C THR A 556 -8.68 19.78 12.95
N LEU A 557 -7.53 19.93 13.58
CA LEU A 557 -7.06 19.12 14.70
C LEU A 557 -6.56 20.06 15.77
N SER A 558 -7.02 19.86 16.99
CA SER A 558 -6.43 20.44 18.20
C SER A 558 -6.13 19.33 19.19
N SER A 559 -5.03 19.45 19.92
CA SER A 559 -4.59 18.41 20.82
C SER A 559 -3.79 18.97 21.99
N THR A 560 -3.82 18.24 23.10
CA THR A 560 -3.04 18.57 24.29
C THR A 560 -2.64 17.29 25.01
N TYR A 561 -1.51 17.31 25.70
CA TYR A 561 -1.15 16.20 26.59
C TYR A 561 -2.02 16.27 27.84
N VAL A 562 -2.54 15.11 28.24
CA VAL A 562 -3.36 15.00 29.46
C VAL A 562 -2.59 14.19 30.48
N THR A 563 -2.44 14.77 31.67
CA THR A 563 -1.94 14.04 32.84
C THR A 563 -3.08 13.23 33.42
N LEU A 564 -3.03 11.92 33.22
CA LEU A 564 -3.97 10.98 33.84
C LEU A 564 -3.27 10.25 34.99
N PRO A 565 -4.00 9.84 36.03
CA PRO A 565 -3.49 8.90 37.03
C PRO A 565 -3.02 7.61 36.34
N THR A 566 -2.01 6.96 36.89
CA THR A 566 -1.47 5.71 36.35
C THR A 566 -2.10 4.51 37.04
N ALA A 567 -2.33 3.45 36.27
CA ALA A 567 -2.86 2.18 36.77
C ALA A 567 -1.86 1.40 37.64
#